data_AF-A0A536XPT7-F1
#
_entry.id   AF-A0A536XPT7-F1
#
_cell.length_a   1.000
_cell.length_b   1.000
_cell.length_c   1.000
_cell.angle_alpha   90.00
_cell.angle_beta   90.00
_cell.angle_gamma   90.00
#
_symmetry.space_group_name_H-M   'P 1'
#
loop_
_entity.id
_entity.type
_entity.pdbx_description
1 polymer ?
#
loop_
_entity_poly.entity_id
_entity_poly.type
_entity_poly.pdbx_seq_one_letter_code
_entity_poly.pdbx_strand_id
1 'polypeptide(L)'
;NPANQKYVSDYRRKYGKMPVFYGAQSYDGILLIDSAVRAVKGNLSDKKGMVAAMKKADFASTRGKFSYNTNHFPIQNFYLLKTVTGPAGQDPVMEIQKTVFTNHRDSYAKECPMK
;
A
#
# COMPACT_ATOMS: atom_id res chain seq x y z
N ASN A 1 -2.41 -3.94 10.91
CA ASN A 1 -3.65 -4.53 10.33
C ASN A 1 -3.34 -5.93 9.81
N PRO A 2 -4.34 -6.79 9.54
CA PRO A 2 -4.11 -8.19 9.12
C PRO A 2 -3.30 -8.34 7.82
N ALA A 3 -3.52 -7.49 6.82
CA ALA A 3 -2.75 -7.53 5.57
C ALA A 3 -1.25 -7.25 5.79
N ASN A 4 -0.93 -6.28 6.65
CA ASN A 4 0.45 -5.98 7.04
C ASN A 4 1.10 -7.15 7.80
N GLN A 5 0.40 -7.76 8.75
CA GLN A 5 0.90 -8.93 9.48
C GLN A 5 1.20 -10.09 8.54
N LYS A 6 0.30 -10.35 7.57
CA LYS A 6 0.51 -11.35 6.53
C LYS A 6 1.74 -11.04 5.67
N TYR A 7 1.88 -9.80 5.21
CA TYR A 7 3.05 -9.35 4.44
C TYR A 7 4.36 -9.59 5.21
N VAL A 8 4.44 -9.15 6.47
CA VAL A 8 5.63 -9.32 7.31
C VAL A 8 5.96 -10.81 7.50
N SER A 9 4.96 -11.63 7.79
CA SER A 9 5.12 -13.08 7.97
C SER A 9 5.62 -13.75 6.69
N ASP A 10 4.98 -13.48 5.56
CA ASP A 10 5.33 -14.08 4.27
C ASP A 10 6.73 -13.64 3.81
N TYR A 11 7.08 -12.36 4.01
CA TYR A 11 8.40 -11.84 3.66
C TYR A 11 9.49 -12.50 4.50
N ARG A 12 9.30 -12.60 5.82
CA ARG A 12 10.25 -13.26 6.72
C ARG A 12 10.40 -14.75 6.38
N ARG A 13 9.29 -15.44 6.08
CA ARG A 13 9.32 -16.85 5.68
C ARG A 13 10.09 -17.07 4.39
N LYS A 14 9.96 -16.17 3.42
CA LYS A 14 10.61 -16.29 2.10
C LYS A 14 12.07 -15.85 2.11
N TYR A 15 12.41 -14.78 2.84
CA TYR A 15 13.71 -14.10 2.71
C TYR A 15 14.54 -14.10 4.00
N GLY A 16 14.02 -14.62 5.12
CA GLY A 16 14.75 -14.73 6.38
C GLY A 16 15.04 -13.40 7.08
N LYS A 17 14.49 -12.27 6.61
CA LYS A 17 14.76 -10.92 7.14
C LYS A 17 13.51 -10.06 7.23
N MET A 18 13.59 -8.95 7.97
CA MET A 18 12.50 -7.97 8.03
C MET A 18 12.20 -7.35 6.66
N PRO A 19 10.92 -7.10 6.34
CA PRO A 19 10.54 -6.42 5.11
C PRO A 19 10.99 -4.95 5.10
N VAL A 20 11.32 -4.48 3.90
CA VAL A 20 11.62 -3.08 3.64
C VAL A 20 10.38 -2.32 3.17
N PHE A 21 10.41 -0.99 3.31
CA PHE A 21 9.30 -0.10 2.96
C PHE A 21 8.82 -0.26 1.51
N TYR A 22 9.75 -0.27 0.55
CA TYR A 22 9.41 -0.44 -0.87
C TYR A 22 8.77 -1.79 -1.19
N GLY A 23 9.14 -2.85 -0.44
CA GLY A 23 8.50 -4.16 -0.58
C GLY A 23 7.02 -4.13 -0.22
N ALA A 24 6.63 -3.31 0.76
CA ALA A 24 5.21 -3.14 1.11
C ALA A 24 4.44 -2.42 0.00
N GLN A 25 5.08 -1.49 -0.71
CA GLN A 25 4.48 -0.81 -1.86
C GLN A 25 4.20 -1.79 -3.00
N SER A 26 5.17 -2.65 -3.33
CA SER A 26 4.98 -3.70 -4.34
C SER A 26 3.92 -4.71 -3.92
N TYR A 27 3.86 -5.07 -2.64
CA TYR A 27 2.85 -5.99 -2.12
C TYR A 27 1.44 -5.41 -2.21
N ASP A 28 1.25 -4.14 -1.89
CA ASP A 28 -0.03 -3.44 -2.14
C ASP A 28 -0.35 -3.37 -3.63
N GLY A 29 0.65 -3.05 -4.46
CA GLY A 29 0.47 -2.91 -5.91
C GLY A 29 -0.02 -4.19 -6.57
N ILE A 30 0.54 -5.35 -6.22
CA ILE A 30 0.08 -6.62 -6.82
C ILE A 30 -1.31 -7.02 -6.33
N LEU A 31 -1.68 -6.68 -5.08
CA LEU A 31 -3.03 -6.91 -4.57
C LEU A 31 -4.08 -6.04 -5.28
N LEU A 32 -3.73 -4.79 -5.61
CA LEU A 32 -4.58 -3.91 -6.41
C LEU A 32 -4.77 -4.46 -7.85
N ILE A 33 -3.69 -4.96 -8.46
CA ILE A 33 -3.75 -5.56 -9.79
C ILE A 33 -4.61 -6.84 -9.75
N ASP A 34 -4.41 -7.71 -8.77
CA ASP A 34 -5.21 -8.93 -8.57
C ASP A 34 -6.69 -8.62 -8.41
N SER A 35 -7.06 -7.61 -7.61
CA SER A 35 -8.47 -7.24 -7.43
C SER A 35 -9.12 -6.76 -8.74
N ALA A 36 -8.38 -6.03 -9.57
CA ALA A 36 -8.86 -5.61 -10.89
C ALA A 36 -9.02 -6.79 -11.86
N VAL A 37 -8.03 -7.70 -11.91
CA VAL A 37 -8.10 -8.92 -12.75
C VAL A 37 -9.30 -9.78 -12.37
N ARG A 38 -9.56 -9.95 -11.07
CA ARG A 38 -10.75 -10.67 -10.58
C ARG A 38 -12.05 -9.97 -10.96
N ALA A 39 -12.11 -8.64 -10.83
CA ALA A 39 -13.30 -7.86 -11.17
C ALA A 39 -13.69 -7.99 -12.65
N VAL A 40 -12.72 -8.09 -13.56
CA VAL A 40 -12.97 -8.34 -15.00
C VAL A 40 -13.00 -9.83 -15.35
N LYS A 41 -13.03 -10.72 -14.36
CA LYS A 41 -13.04 -12.19 -14.54
C LYS A 41 -11.91 -12.70 -15.45
N GLY A 42 -10.74 -12.07 -15.36
CA GLY A 42 -9.57 -12.42 -16.17
C GLY A 42 -9.55 -11.85 -17.60
N ASN A 43 -10.56 -11.09 -18.03
CA ASN A 43 -10.55 -10.46 -19.35
C ASN A 43 -9.61 -9.24 -19.40
N LEU A 44 -8.31 -9.50 -19.61
CA LEU A 44 -7.28 -8.44 -19.69
C LEU A 44 -7.44 -7.51 -20.90
N SER A 45 -8.25 -7.89 -21.89
CA SER A 45 -8.58 -7.02 -23.03
C SER A 45 -9.57 -5.91 -22.65
N ASP A 46 -10.34 -6.10 -21.58
CA ASP A 46 -11.23 -5.07 -21.01
C ASP A 46 -10.44 -4.05 -20.19
N LYS A 47 -9.68 -3.21 -20.90
CA LYS A 47 -8.88 -2.13 -20.31
C LYS A 47 -9.74 -1.14 -19.51
N LYS A 48 -10.96 -0.87 -19.97
CA LYS A 48 -11.88 0.05 -19.29
C LYS A 48 -12.34 -0.53 -17.96
N GLY A 49 -12.74 -1.81 -17.95
CA GLY A 49 -13.08 -2.54 -16.73
C GLY A 49 -11.92 -2.63 -15.75
N MET A 50 -10.70 -2.92 -16.24
CA MET A 50 -9.49 -2.96 -15.42
C MET A 50 -9.22 -1.61 -14.74
N VAL A 51 -9.25 -0.51 -15.50
CA VAL A 51 -9.06 0.85 -14.95
C VAL A 51 -10.18 1.20 -13.95
N ALA A 52 -11.43 0.91 -14.29
CA ALA A 52 -12.57 1.18 -13.40
C ALA A 52 -12.46 0.39 -12.09
N ALA A 53 -12.01 -0.86 -12.14
CA ALA A 53 -11.79 -1.69 -10.96
C ALA A 53 -10.63 -1.17 -10.10
N MET A 54 -9.48 -0.86 -10.72
CA MET A 54 -8.34 -0.28 -9.98
C MET A 54 -8.71 1.02 -9.28
N LYS A 55 -9.51 1.90 -9.91
CA LYS A 55 -9.99 3.15 -9.29
C LYS A 55 -10.79 2.94 -8.00
N LYS A 56 -11.43 1.78 -7.82
CA LYS A 56 -12.16 1.44 -6.58
C LYS A 56 -11.23 1.16 -5.40
N ALA A 57 -9.97 0.78 -5.68
CA ALA A 57 -8.99 0.40 -4.67
C ALA A 57 -9.49 -0.67 -3.68
N ASP A 58 -10.30 -1.61 -4.17
CA ASP A 58 -10.89 -2.67 -3.35
C ASP A 58 -9.89 -3.80 -3.13
N PHE A 59 -8.95 -3.56 -2.20
CA PHE A 59 -7.97 -4.55 -1.78
C PHE A 59 -7.56 -4.30 -0.32
N ALA A 60 -7.10 -5.35 0.36
CA ALA A 60 -6.61 -5.25 1.72
C ALA A 60 -5.19 -4.67 1.74
N SER A 61 -5.06 -3.34 1.75
CA SER A 61 -3.76 -2.66 1.81
C SER A 61 -3.03 -2.95 3.14
N THR A 62 -1.71 -3.14 3.05
CA THR A 62 -0.80 -3.20 4.20
C THR A 62 -0.79 -1.91 5.01
N ARG A 63 -1.28 -0.80 4.47
CA ARG A 63 -1.44 0.49 5.17
C ARG A 63 -2.73 0.58 5.98
N GLY A 64 -3.67 -0.35 5.79
CA GLY A 64 -4.99 -0.34 6.43
C GLY A 64 -6.03 0.27 5.50
N LYS A 65 -6.89 1.16 6.02
CA LYS A 65 -7.89 1.86 5.20
C LYS A 65 -7.18 2.62 4.08
N PHE A 66 -7.53 2.32 2.84
CA PHE A 66 -6.95 2.92 1.66
C PHE A 66 -8.06 3.38 0.73
N SER A 67 -7.95 4.62 0.25
CA SER A 67 -8.83 5.16 -0.79
C SER A 67 -8.06 6.19 -1.60
N TYR A 68 -8.43 6.38 -2.85
CA TYR A 68 -7.84 7.45 -3.65
C TYR A 68 -8.46 8.81 -3.32
N ASN A 69 -7.64 9.84 -3.44
CA ASN A 69 -8.06 11.22 -3.59
C ASN A 69 -8.51 11.47 -5.04
N THR A 70 -8.95 12.69 -5.35
CA THR A 70 -9.45 13.06 -6.68
C THR A 70 -8.42 12.89 -7.81
N ASN A 71 -7.13 12.83 -7.48
CA ASN A 71 -6.01 12.71 -8.40
C ASN A 71 -5.31 11.33 -8.38
N HIS A 72 -5.99 10.29 -7.91
CA HIS A 72 -5.42 8.94 -7.73
C HIS A 72 -4.23 8.84 -6.75
N PHE A 73 -3.90 9.90 -6.00
CA PHE A 73 -3.01 9.76 -4.84
C PHE A 73 -3.76 9.11 -3.68
N PRO A 74 -3.10 8.29 -2.86
CA PRO A 74 -3.73 7.70 -1.69
C PRO A 74 -4.06 8.74 -0.62
N ILE A 75 -5.25 8.62 -0.04
CA ILE A 75 -5.57 9.24 1.25
C ILE A 75 -5.07 8.27 2.32
N GLN A 76 -4.07 8.68 3.11
CA GLN A 76 -3.37 7.78 4.02
C GLN A 76 -2.85 8.50 5.26
N ASN A 77 -2.52 7.73 6.29
CA ASN A 77 -1.79 8.25 7.43
C ASN A 77 -0.33 8.51 7.08
N PHE A 78 0.26 9.51 7.73
CA PHE A 78 1.70 9.76 7.68
C PHE A 78 2.27 9.59 9.08
N TYR A 79 3.40 8.89 9.17
CA TYR A 79 4.03 8.51 10.43
C TYR A 79 5.40 9.15 10.56
N LEU A 80 5.72 9.61 11.77
CA LEU A 80 7.10 9.89 12.15
C LEU A 80 7.77 8.56 12.47
N LEU A 81 8.92 8.31 11.86
CA LEU A 81 9.67 7.07 12.00
C LEU A 81 11.03 7.35 12.65
N LYS A 82 11.50 6.42 13.48
CA LYS A 82 12.86 6.42 14.02
C LYS A 82 13.56 5.14 13.57
N THR A 83 14.81 5.28 13.14
CA THR A 83 15.65 4.12 12.88
C THR A 83 16.06 3.49 14.21
N VAL A 84 15.77 2.20 14.37
CA VAL A 84 16.15 1.41 15.54
C VAL A 84 16.88 0.15 15.10
N THR A 85 17.69 -0.43 15.97
CA THR A 85 18.35 -1.71 15.71
C THR A 85 17.31 -2.80 15.43
N GLY A 86 17.53 -3.59 14.38
CA GLY A 86 16.67 -4.71 14.04
C GLY A 86 16.71 -5.83 15.10
N PRO A 87 15.67 -6.68 15.17
CA PRO A 87 15.66 -7.79 16.11
C PRO A 87 16.81 -8.75 15.82
N ALA A 88 17.48 -9.23 16.88
CA ALA A 88 18.54 -10.25 16.81
C ALA A 88 19.66 -9.95 15.78
N GLY A 89 20.16 -8.71 15.75
CA GLY A 89 21.28 -8.32 14.89
C GLY A 89 20.94 -8.15 13.41
N GLN A 90 19.65 -8.15 13.06
CA GLN A 90 19.18 -7.84 11.71
C GLN A 90 19.37 -6.36 11.36
N ASP A 91 19.26 -6.07 10.05
CA ASP A 91 19.26 -4.72 9.49
C ASP A 91 18.37 -3.76 10.30
N PRO A 92 18.78 -2.48 10.44
CA PRO A 92 17.95 -1.48 11.12
C PRO A 92 16.54 -1.39 10.54
N VAL A 93 15.56 -1.17 11.42
CA VAL A 93 14.15 -1.05 11.06
C VAL A 93 13.62 0.33 11.40
N MET A 94 12.54 0.73 10.72
CA MET A 94 11.83 1.97 11.01
C MET A 94 10.69 1.71 11.99
N GLU A 95 10.81 2.22 13.21
CA GLU A 95 9.78 2.15 14.23
C GLU A 95 8.87 3.38 14.16
N ILE A 96 7.56 3.15 14.15
CA ILE A 96 6.56 4.22 14.21
C ILE A 96 6.62 4.87 15.60
N GLN A 97 6.93 6.17 15.62
CA GLN A 97 6.95 6.97 16.85
C GLN A 97 5.59 7.62 17.11
N LYS A 98 4.97 8.16 16.06
CA LYS A 98 3.63 8.76 16.13
C LYS A 98 3.00 8.86 14.74
N THR A 99 1.67 8.91 14.72
CA THR A 99 0.90 9.36 13.56
C THR A 99 0.95 10.88 13.51
N VAL A 100 1.54 11.46 12.47
CA VAL A 100 1.64 12.91 12.26
C VAL A 100 0.39 13.45 11.60
N PHE A 101 -0.12 12.73 10.59
CA PHE A 101 -1.38 13.06 9.93
C PHE A 101 -2.23 11.81 9.80
N THR A 102 -3.54 11.97 10.03
CA THR A 102 -4.54 10.91 9.88
C THR A 102 -5.35 11.17 8.61
N ASN A 103 -5.49 10.18 7.73
CA ASN A 103 -6.21 10.29 6.45
C ASN A 103 -5.82 11.55 5.65
N HIS A 104 -4.52 11.84 5.57
CA HIS A 104 -4.02 13.01 4.86
C HIS A 104 -4.33 12.88 3.37
N ARG A 105 -4.92 13.93 2.81
CA ARG A 105 -5.15 14.09 1.39
C ARG A 105 -3.95 14.79 0.78
N ASP A 106 -3.60 14.42 -0.45
CA ASP A 106 -2.61 15.18 -1.21
C ASP A 106 -2.99 16.67 -1.26
N SER A 107 -2.09 17.52 -0.78
CA SER A 107 -2.30 18.97 -0.64
C SER A 107 -2.47 19.67 -1.99
N TYR A 108 -1.91 19.08 -3.06
CA TYR A 108 -1.92 19.64 -4.41
C TYR A 108 -2.95 18.98 -5.33
N ALA A 109 -3.88 18.18 -4.79
CA ALA A 109 -4.83 17.43 -5.61
C ALA A 109 -5.71 18.32 -6.52
N LYS A 110 -5.90 19.59 -6.17
CA LYS A 110 -6.62 20.57 -7.01
C LYS A 110 -5.85 21.00 -8.25
N GLU A 111 -4.52 20.87 -8.24
CA GLU A 111 -3.63 21.22 -9.37
C GLU A 111 -3.49 20.07 -10.37
N CYS A 112 -4.02 18.88 -10.05
CA CYS A 112 -4.01 17.70 -10.90
C CYS A 112 -5.44 17.30 -11.31
N PRO A 113 -6.07 18.04 -12.26
CA PRO A 113 -7.38 17.67 -12.78
C PRO A 113 -7.28 16.40 -13.62
N MET A 114 -7.73 15.28 -13.05
CA MET A 114 -7.83 14.01 -13.77
C MET A 114 -8.91 14.11 -14.84
N LYS A 115 -8.52 13.99 -16.11
CA LYS A 115 -9.42 13.94 -17.28
C LYS A 115 -9.77 12.50 -17.64
#